data_AF-T5AFZ3-F1
#
_entry.id   AF-T5AFZ3-F1
#
_cell.length_a   1.000
_cell.length_b   1.000
_cell.length_c   1.000
_cell.angle_alpha   90.00
_cell.angle_beta   90.00
_cell.angle_gamma   90.00
#
_symmetry.space_group_name_H-M   'P 1'
#
loop_
_entity.id
_entity.type
_entity.pdbx_description
1 polymer ?
#
loop_
_entity_poly.entity_id
_entity_poly.type
_entity_poly.pdbx_seq_one_letter_code
_entity_poly.pdbx_strand_id
1 'polypeptide(L)'
;MKRTRGTLALFAPLMLAAAAEQVPYTDGLTQGQGFNTYLQTGCLHNAVDITAQGDAATIPSADQAEVAYSARRVTEYRDLVQALDASAGATISKLGTEASTSTRFLDRDEASNPFLTYLVKVDVRRQPSSRLNYSFKWNKAVEDPQQTYCNRFISVPDFVRGGALFARVSIFTKDGTKHHEVEQSASVAFTVFGADAKATASVKSSIRTMMKHSEMRIYLHYVGAPLEYQAGNGTDHAYDNELLQLKDAADRFLSEAQRHEWKRFAILERYANAPGFTHQFKPLDYSEATDRSWAFLGDFSNYLGIQGIIRQIATWRYVGGRQKRDELDTESSDTLAGYRSWVREHGGRGRASFADSSIGCQRQCSPRDSGQRPPYEDPSVFRGQVLLAVQTTPYIAQQLSLAGGGTTDFVDKILHPGATKLLDIRAYDREGVPGTINVIFAKKWDVDKYICMRKRPVPPGYRVVSQLWAFKDTGGGVVNETIEVVSMPRLSSIELRPSAGVPNGPERRATKQVNMFKFYVRAG
;
A
#
# COMPACT_ATOMS: atom_id res chain seq x y z
N MET A 1 -66.49 9.79 -19.55
CA MET A 1 -65.83 9.38 -20.82
C MET A 1 -65.06 10.54 -21.41
N LYS A 2 -63.74 10.59 -21.22
CA LYS A 2 -62.80 11.41 -22.01
C LYS A 2 -61.46 10.65 -22.03
N ARG A 3 -61.02 10.26 -23.23
CA ARG A 3 -59.81 9.48 -23.52
C ARG A 3 -58.58 10.38 -23.35
N THR A 4 -57.63 9.96 -22.51
CA THR A 4 -56.30 10.58 -22.39
C THR A 4 -55.37 9.95 -23.42
N ARG A 5 -54.75 10.79 -24.27
CA ARG A 5 -53.75 10.42 -25.27
C ARG A 5 -52.44 10.03 -24.57
N GLY A 6 -51.90 8.86 -24.92
CA GLY A 6 -50.54 8.46 -24.58
C GLY A 6 -49.52 9.24 -25.39
N THR A 7 -48.48 9.74 -24.71
CA THR A 7 -47.34 10.39 -25.34
C THR A 7 -46.23 9.35 -25.40
N LEU A 8 -45.89 8.89 -26.61
CA LEU A 8 -44.70 8.10 -26.88
C LEU A 8 -43.47 8.99 -26.63
N ALA A 9 -42.65 8.64 -25.64
CA ALA A 9 -41.31 9.19 -25.52
C ALA A 9 -40.40 8.49 -26.54
N LEU A 10 -39.92 9.24 -27.53
CA LEU A 10 -38.83 8.83 -28.41
C LEU A 10 -37.58 8.57 -27.55
N PHE A 11 -37.11 7.33 -27.52
CA PHE A 11 -35.76 7.01 -27.07
C PHE A 11 -34.76 7.55 -28.10
N ALA A 12 -34.07 8.63 -27.77
CA ALA A 12 -32.86 9.04 -28.47
C ALA A 12 -31.72 8.10 -28.04
N PRO A 13 -30.93 7.53 -28.97
CA PRO A 13 -29.80 6.69 -28.60
C PRO A 13 -28.71 7.57 -27.99
N LEU A 14 -28.33 7.25 -26.75
CA LEU A 14 -27.15 7.78 -26.08
C LEU A 14 -25.91 7.32 -26.87
N MET A 15 -25.42 8.15 -27.78
CA MET A 15 -24.08 7.98 -28.34
C MET A 15 -23.08 8.13 -27.19
N LEU A 16 -22.39 7.03 -26.85
CA LEU A 16 -21.24 7.04 -25.93
C LEU A 16 -20.17 7.96 -26.53
N ALA A 17 -20.07 9.20 -26.04
CA ALA A 17 -18.87 10.00 -26.25
C ALA A 17 -17.72 9.25 -25.58
N ALA A 18 -16.69 8.88 -26.34
CA ALA A 18 -15.47 8.31 -25.77
C ALA A 18 -14.91 9.30 -24.75
N ALA A 19 -14.82 8.89 -23.48
CA ALA A 19 -14.27 9.72 -22.43
C ALA A 19 -12.83 10.11 -22.80
N ALA A 20 -12.51 11.41 -22.77
CA ALA A 20 -11.16 11.90 -23.05
C ALA A 20 -10.16 11.33 -22.05
N GLU A 21 -8.95 10.98 -22.51
CA GLU A 21 -7.87 10.42 -21.67
C GLU A 21 -7.35 11.51 -20.72
N GLN A 22 -7.25 11.22 -19.43
CA GLN A 22 -6.84 12.20 -18.39
C GLN A 22 -5.67 11.66 -17.58
N VAL A 23 -4.77 12.56 -17.16
CA VAL A 23 -3.63 12.22 -16.28
C VAL A 23 -3.48 13.26 -15.17
N PRO A 24 -3.10 12.85 -13.94
CA PRO A 24 -2.90 13.78 -12.84
C PRO A 24 -1.97 14.92 -13.22
N TYR A 25 -2.35 16.13 -12.82
CA TYR A 25 -1.46 17.27 -12.99
C TYR A 25 -0.26 17.14 -12.07
N THR A 26 0.91 17.45 -12.61
CA THR A 26 2.14 17.68 -11.85
C THR A 26 2.76 18.99 -12.31
N ASP A 27 3.43 19.69 -11.40
CA ASP A 27 4.13 20.92 -11.73
C ASP A 27 5.13 20.69 -12.87
N GLY A 28 5.18 21.66 -13.80
CA GLY A 28 6.00 21.58 -15.02
C GLY A 28 5.27 21.05 -16.25
N LEU A 29 4.04 20.53 -16.14
CA LEU A 29 3.23 20.23 -17.33
C LEU A 29 2.71 21.52 -17.99
N THR A 30 2.89 21.62 -19.32
CA THR A 30 2.43 22.78 -20.10
C THR A 30 1.43 22.40 -21.19
N GLN A 31 0.60 23.36 -21.57
CA GLN A 31 -0.26 23.28 -22.74
C GLN A 31 0.55 22.90 -23.99
N GLY A 32 0.00 22.03 -24.84
CA GLY A 32 0.59 21.65 -26.11
C GLY A 32 1.87 20.81 -25.98
N GLN A 33 2.22 20.38 -24.76
CA GLN A 33 3.37 19.52 -24.51
C GLN A 33 3.09 18.09 -24.96
N GLY A 34 4.06 17.45 -25.59
CA GLY A 34 4.05 16.00 -25.78
C GLY A 34 4.08 15.26 -24.45
N PHE A 35 3.46 14.10 -24.37
CA PHE A 35 3.26 13.39 -23.11
C PHE A 35 3.46 11.88 -23.29
N ASN A 36 4.16 11.28 -22.33
CA ASN A 36 4.34 9.83 -22.21
C ASN A 36 3.32 9.28 -21.23
N THR A 37 2.30 8.59 -21.72
CA THR A 37 1.21 8.04 -20.88
C THR A 37 1.68 6.92 -19.95
N TYR A 38 2.75 6.22 -20.32
CA TYR A 38 3.25 5.09 -19.56
C TYR A 38 4.10 5.50 -18.36
N LEU A 39 5.00 6.45 -18.53
CA LEU A 39 5.79 7.02 -17.43
C LEU A 39 5.09 8.19 -16.73
N GLN A 40 3.99 8.68 -17.30
CA GLN A 40 3.26 9.88 -16.87
C GLN A 40 4.20 11.07 -16.68
N THR A 41 4.90 11.41 -17.75
CA THR A 41 5.88 12.50 -17.78
C THR A 41 5.71 13.32 -19.06
N GLY A 42 5.84 14.64 -18.93
CA GLY A 42 5.94 15.54 -20.08
C GLY A 42 7.20 15.30 -20.90
N CYS A 43 7.09 15.50 -22.21
CA CYS A 43 8.14 15.37 -23.20
C CYS A 43 8.40 16.74 -23.84
N LEU A 44 8.40 16.87 -25.17
CA LEU A 44 8.64 18.15 -25.84
C LEU A 44 7.56 19.20 -25.51
N HIS A 45 7.97 20.34 -24.98
CA HIS A 45 7.10 21.53 -24.87
C HIS A 45 6.78 22.11 -26.24
N ASN A 46 5.58 22.65 -26.42
CA ASN A 46 5.10 23.22 -27.68
C ASN A 46 5.14 22.23 -28.87
N ALA A 47 4.89 20.95 -28.59
CA ALA A 47 4.69 19.93 -29.63
C ALA A 47 3.47 20.24 -30.51
N VAL A 48 2.48 20.94 -29.94
CA VAL A 48 1.26 21.38 -30.60
C VAL A 48 0.99 22.83 -30.20
N ASP A 49 0.70 23.69 -31.17
CA ASP A 49 0.13 25.01 -30.91
C ASP A 49 -1.34 24.87 -30.56
N ILE A 50 -1.76 25.50 -29.47
CA ILE A 50 -3.15 25.51 -29.06
C ILE A 50 -3.62 26.96 -29.05
N THR A 51 -4.60 27.24 -29.90
CA THR A 51 -5.26 28.55 -29.99
C THR A 51 -6.69 28.42 -29.48
N ALA A 52 -7.04 29.21 -28.47
CA ALA A 52 -8.42 29.35 -28.05
C ALA A 52 -9.22 30.09 -29.14
N GLN A 53 -10.42 29.60 -29.48
CA GLN A 53 -11.29 30.27 -30.44
C GLN A 53 -12.38 31.06 -29.69
N GLY A 54 -12.35 32.39 -29.82
CA GLY A 54 -13.46 33.29 -29.45
C GLY A 54 -13.61 33.62 -27.96
N ASP A 55 -14.25 34.78 -27.72
CA ASP A 55 -14.26 35.61 -26.50
C ASP A 55 -14.33 34.89 -25.15
N ALA A 56 -13.53 35.41 -24.21
CA ALA A 56 -13.48 35.16 -22.78
C ALA A 56 -14.33 33.96 -22.31
N ALA A 57 -13.65 32.82 -22.15
CA ALA A 57 -14.17 31.64 -21.49
C ALA A 57 -15.03 32.07 -20.30
N THR A 58 -16.35 31.87 -20.41
CA THR A 58 -17.21 31.99 -19.25
C THR A 58 -16.69 30.93 -18.30
N ILE A 59 -16.05 31.36 -17.21
CA ILE A 59 -15.61 30.46 -16.15
C ILE A 59 -16.89 29.75 -15.71
N PRO A 60 -16.99 28.41 -15.86
CA PRO A 60 -18.15 27.71 -15.36
C PRO A 60 -18.28 28.05 -13.87
N SER A 61 -19.47 28.51 -13.47
CA SER A 61 -19.80 28.86 -12.08
C SER A 61 -19.29 27.77 -11.12
N ALA A 62 -18.95 28.15 -9.88
CA ALA A 62 -18.60 27.21 -8.81
C ALA A 62 -19.61 26.06 -8.65
N ASP A 63 -20.86 26.25 -9.12
CA ASP A 63 -21.95 25.27 -9.13
C ASP A 63 -21.80 24.10 -10.14
N GLN A 64 -20.77 24.08 -10.99
CA GLN A 64 -20.53 22.99 -11.95
C GLN A 64 -19.37 22.05 -11.56
N ALA A 65 -18.93 22.08 -10.30
CA ALA A 65 -17.90 21.16 -9.81
C ALA A 65 -18.48 19.75 -9.57
N GLU A 66 -17.92 18.76 -10.25
CA GLU A 66 -18.13 17.35 -9.92
C GLU A 66 -17.35 17.04 -8.63
N VAL A 67 -18.04 16.54 -7.61
CA VAL A 67 -17.46 16.17 -6.32
C VAL A 67 -17.65 14.69 -6.08
N ALA A 68 -16.54 13.97 -5.96
CA ALA A 68 -16.51 12.60 -5.45
C ALA A 68 -15.92 12.61 -4.04
N TYR A 69 -16.77 12.43 -3.03
CA TYR A 69 -16.36 12.32 -1.63
C TYR A 69 -16.89 11.03 -1.03
N SER A 70 -15.99 10.08 -0.73
CA SER A 70 -16.35 8.78 -0.17
C SER A 70 -15.21 8.15 0.61
N ALA A 71 -15.54 7.10 1.35
CA ALA A 71 -14.58 6.16 1.90
C ALA A 71 -14.92 4.74 1.46
N ARG A 72 -13.90 3.93 1.17
CA ARG A 72 -14.07 2.51 0.85
C ARG A 72 -12.99 1.66 1.52
N ARG A 73 -13.32 0.41 1.85
CA ARG A 73 -12.33 -0.57 2.26
C ARG A 73 -11.45 -0.95 1.07
N VAL A 74 -10.16 -1.10 1.32
CA VAL A 74 -9.16 -1.55 0.35
C VAL A 74 -8.55 -2.86 0.84
N THR A 75 -8.53 -3.85 -0.04
CA THR A 75 -7.96 -5.19 0.25
C THR A 75 -6.71 -5.47 -0.57
N GLU A 76 -6.55 -4.82 -1.72
CA GLU A 76 -5.42 -5.00 -2.62
C GLU A 76 -4.57 -3.74 -2.66
N TYR A 77 -3.24 -3.88 -2.64
CA TYR A 77 -2.33 -2.74 -2.79
C TYR A 77 -2.49 -2.04 -4.15
N ARG A 78 -2.85 -2.80 -5.20
CA ARG A 78 -3.11 -2.27 -6.54
C ARG A 78 -4.15 -1.15 -6.51
N ASP A 79 -5.21 -1.31 -5.72
CA ASP A 79 -6.26 -0.32 -5.54
C ASP A 79 -5.75 1.01 -4.98
N LEU A 80 -4.72 0.99 -4.13
CA LEU A 80 -4.11 2.20 -3.58
C LEU A 80 -3.35 2.96 -4.66
N VAL A 81 -2.61 2.25 -5.51
CA VAL A 81 -1.87 2.87 -6.62
C VAL A 81 -2.83 3.42 -7.67
N GLN A 82 -3.86 2.63 -8.04
CA GLN A 82 -4.88 3.06 -8.99
C GLN A 82 -5.69 4.25 -8.48
N ALA A 83 -5.91 4.35 -7.17
CA ALA A 83 -6.60 5.51 -6.59
C ALA A 83 -5.89 6.83 -6.86
N LEU A 84 -4.56 6.83 -6.99
CA LEU A 84 -3.78 8.02 -7.31
C LEU A 84 -3.78 8.38 -8.80
N ASP A 85 -4.53 7.64 -9.63
CA ASP A 85 -4.53 7.75 -11.09
C ASP A 85 -3.09 7.62 -11.69
N ALA A 86 -2.21 6.92 -10.97
CA ALA A 86 -0.83 6.68 -11.35
C ALA A 86 -0.69 5.39 -12.17
N SER A 87 0.12 5.42 -13.23
CA SER A 87 0.46 4.20 -13.96
C SER A 87 1.47 3.36 -13.18
N ALA A 88 1.52 2.06 -13.45
CA ALA A 88 2.53 1.19 -12.85
C ALA A 88 3.96 1.60 -13.24
N GLY A 89 4.19 1.97 -14.51
CA GLY A 89 5.49 2.47 -14.98
C GLY A 89 5.91 3.75 -14.26
N ALA A 90 5.01 4.74 -14.14
CA ALA A 90 5.28 5.95 -13.38
C ALA A 90 5.60 5.64 -11.92
N THR A 91 4.83 4.73 -11.30
CA THR A 91 5.01 4.32 -9.90
C THR A 91 6.36 3.66 -9.69
N ILE A 92 6.72 2.65 -10.48
CA ILE A 92 8.03 1.97 -10.38
C ILE A 92 9.18 2.95 -10.58
N SER A 93 9.04 3.89 -11.52
CA SER A 93 10.09 4.87 -11.81
C SER A 93 10.34 5.89 -10.69
N LYS A 94 9.31 6.22 -9.88
CA LYS A 94 9.36 7.31 -8.88
C LYS A 94 9.35 6.82 -7.43
N LEU A 95 8.69 5.69 -7.15
CA LEU A 95 8.51 5.19 -5.78
C LEU A 95 9.84 4.79 -5.13
N GLY A 96 10.02 5.15 -3.86
CA GLY A 96 11.25 4.89 -3.10
C GLY A 96 12.41 5.83 -3.46
N THR A 97 12.17 6.88 -4.24
CA THR A 97 13.11 8.00 -4.39
C THR A 97 12.75 9.12 -3.40
N GLU A 98 13.76 9.82 -2.86
CA GLU A 98 13.60 10.84 -1.81
C GLU A 98 12.69 12.02 -2.22
N ALA A 99 12.47 12.22 -3.53
CA ALA A 99 11.68 13.31 -4.08
C ALA A 99 10.16 13.03 -4.21
N SER A 100 9.69 11.82 -3.86
CA SER A 100 8.30 11.41 -4.09
C SER A 100 7.42 11.62 -2.85
N THR A 101 6.46 12.55 -2.93
CA THR A 101 5.41 12.75 -1.89
C THR A 101 4.48 11.54 -1.75
N SER A 102 4.45 10.66 -2.76
CA SER A 102 3.70 9.40 -2.74
C SER A 102 4.38 8.29 -1.93
N THR A 103 5.65 8.44 -1.53
CA THR A 103 6.44 7.35 -0.93
C THR A 103 5.81 6.79 0.35
N ARG A 104 5.33 7.65 1.26
CA ARG A 104 4.71 7.18 2.51
C ARG A 104 3.30 6.62 2.30
N PHE A 105 2.52 7.25 1.43
CA PHE A 105 1.15 6.81 1.11
C PHE A 105 1.13 5.42 0.42
N LEU A 106 2.12 5.17 -0.43
CA LEU A 106 2.33 3.91 -1.12
C LEU A 106 3.35 3.00 -0.42
N ASP A 107 3.74 3.31 0.82
CA ASP A 107 4.64 2.45 1.57
C ASP A 107 4.00 1.06 1.74
N ARG A 108 4.69 0.04 1.24
CA ARG A 108 4.19 -1.34 1.18
C ARG A 108 4.05 -1.95 2.57
N ASP A 109 5.02 -1.72 3.45
CA ASP A 109 5.03 -2.30 4.79
C ASP A 109 3.86 -1.73 5.62
N GLU A 110 3.62 -0.43 5.50
CA GLU A 110 2.49 0.25 6.15
C GLU A 110 1.13 -0.06 5.49
N ALA A 111 1.11 -0.46 4.22
CA ALA A 111 -0.12 -0.80 3.50
C ALA A 111 -0.57 -2.27 3.68
N SER A 112 0.38 -3.20 3.85
CA SER A 112 0.10 -4.65 3.79
C SER A 112 -0.05 -5.33 5.15
N ASN A 113 0.40 -4.71 6.24
CA ASN A 113 0.28 -5.24 7.59
C ASN A 113 -0.99 -4.86 8.42
N PRO A 114 -1.78 -3.81 8.08
CA PRO A 114 -2.99 -3.46 8.84
C PRO A 114 -4.04 -4.58 8.86
N PHE A 115 -4.88 -4.62 9.91
CA PHE A 115 -6.06 -5.49 9.96
C PHE A 115 -7.14 -5.02 8.96
N LEU A 116 -7.35 -3.71 8.86
CA LEU A 116 -8.22 -3.08 7.88
C LEU A 116 -7.51 -1.88 7.28
N THR A 117 -7.71 -1.68 5.98
CA THR A 117 -7.28 -0.47 5.28
C THR A 117 -8.49 0.19 4.64
N TYR A 118 -8.66 1.47 4.87
CA TYR A 118 -9.66 2.29 4.20
C TYR A 118 -8.98 3.39 3.38
N LEU A 119 -9.56 3.68 2.23
CA LEU A 119 -9.21 4.81 1.40
C LEU A 119 -10.35 5.83 1.48
N VAL A 120 -10.05 7.00 2.02
CA VAL A 120 -10.91 8.18 1.91
C VAL A 120 -10.47 8.97 0.68
N LYS A 121 -11.42 9.37 -0.16
CA LYS A 121 -11.19 10.15 -1.36
C LYS A 121 -12.08 11.39 -1.33
N VAL A 122 -11.49 12.56 -1.48
CA VAL A 122 -12.16 13.80 -1.87
C VAL A 122 -11.57 14.21 -3.21
N ASP A 123 -12.38 14.30 -4.27
CA ASP A 123 -11.91 14.64 -5.61
C ASP A 123 -12.89 15.64 -6.21
N VAL A 124 -12.41 16.85 -6.45
CA VAL A 124 -13.17 17.96 -7.00
C VAL A 124 -12.67 18.24 -8.39
N ARG A 125 -13.57 18.26 -9.37
CA ARG A 125 -13.25 18.43 -10.79
C ARG A 125 -14.18 19.47 -11.41
N ARG A 126 -13.62 20.46 -12.10
CA ARG A 126 -14.37 21.39 -12.95
C ARG A 126 -13.97 21.18 -14.40
N GLN A 127 -14.94 20.88 -15.25
CA GLN A 127 -14.69 20.68 -16.67
C GLN A 127 -14.26 22.00 -17.33
N PRO A 128 -13.29 21.96 -18.25
CA PRO A 128 -12.94 23.13 -19.06
C PRO A 128 -14.08 23.45 -20.05
N SER A 129 -14.35 24.74 -20.28
CA SER A 129 -15.53 25.21 -21.03
C SER A 129 -15.33 25.45 -22.53
N SER A 130 -14.11 25.26 -23.07
CA SER A 130 -13.75 25.75 -24.41
C SER A 130 -13.58 24.64 -25.46
N ARG A 131 -14.14 24.88 -26.66
CA ARG A 131 -13.80 24.16 -27.90
C ARG A 131 -12.47 24.69 -28.45
N LEU A 132 -11.65 23.79 -28.99
CA LEU A 132 -10.23 24.06 -29.25
C LEU A 132 -9.86 23.88 -30.70
N ASN A 133 -8.97 24.75 -31.18
CA ASN A 133 -8.18 24.51 -32.38
C ASN A 133 -6.73 24.31 -31.96
N TYR A 134 -6.14 23.24 -32.50
CA TYR A 134 -4.74 22.93 -32.25
C TYR A 134 -4.07 22.51 -33.56
N SER A 135 -2.76 22.78 -33.67
CA SER A 135 -1.97 22.47 -34.85
C SER A 135 -0.64 21.85 -34.45
N PHE A 136 -0.33 20.69 -35.02
CA PHE A 136 0.92 19.99 -34.78
C PHE A 136 2.12 20.79 -35.29
N LYS A 137 3.15 20.92 -34.45
CA LYS A 137 4.41 21.59 -34.81
C LYS A 137 5.49 20.56 -35.11
N TRP A 138 5.67 20.27 -36.40
CA TRP A 138 6.74 19.37 -36.82
C TRP A 138 8.11 20.07 -36.85
N ASN A 139 9.01 19.61 -35.99
CA ASN A 139 10.43 19.94 -36.05
C ASN A 139 11.22 18.83 -36.77
N LYS A 140 11.68 19.14 -37.99
CA LYS A 140 12.47 18.23 -38.84
C LYS A 140 13.87 17.91 -38.28
N ALA A 141 14.39 18.72 -37.35
CA ALA A 141 15.72 18.53 -36.76
C ALA A 141 15.73 17.47 -35.64
N VAL A 142 14.59 16.87 -35.33
CA VAL A 142 14.47 15.86 -34.28
C VAL A 142 14.89 14.49 -34.83
N GLU A 143 15.96 13.91 -34.28
CA GLU A 143 16.48 12.60 -34.68
C GLU A 143 15.58 11.44 -34.25
N ASP A 144 15.01 11.50 -33.04
CA ASP A 144 14.09 10.48 -32.50
C ASP A 144 12.72 11.12 -32.16
N PRO A 145 11.82 11.24 -33.14
CA PRO A 145 10.54 11.91 -32.94
C PRO A 145 9.62 11.13 -32.00
N GLN A 146 9.74 9.80 -31.93
CA GLN A 146 8.91 8.99 -31.05
C GLN A 146 9.22 9.28 -29.58
N GLN A 147 10.49 9.42 -29.23
CA GLN A 147 10.89 9.74 -27.85
C GLN A 147 10.72 11.21 -27.51
N THR A 148 10.89 12.08 -28.50
CA THR A 148 10.81 13.53 -28.30
C THR A 148 9.35 13.98 -28.12
N TYR A 149 8.45 13.52 -28.99
CA TYR A 149 7.03 13.89 -28.95
C TYR A 149 6.19 12.95 -28.08
N CYS A 150 6.69 11.75 -27.78
CA CYS A 150 5.98 10.71 -27.04
C CYS A 150 4.66 10.28 -27.74
N ASN A 151 3.67 9.79 -26.99
CA ASN A 151 2.50 9.12 -27.59
C ASN A 151 1.19 9.91 -27.53
N ARG A 152 1.14 10.96 -26.71
CA ARG A 152 0.02 11.90 -26.58
C ARG A 152 0.54 13.33 -26.56
N PHE A 153 -0.36 14.30 -26.59
CA PHE A 153 -0.08 15.68 -26.21
C PHE A 153 -1.16 16.21 -25.26
N ILE A 154 -0.80 17.20 -24.45
CA ILE A 154 -1.74 17.90 -23.56
C ILE A 154 -2.57 18.87 -24.41
N SER A 155 -3.84 18.55 -24.59
CA SER A 155 -4.70 19.19 -25.60
C SER A 155 -5.46 20.42 -25.12
N VAL A 156 -5.54 20.64 -23.80
CA VAL A 156 -6.36 21.70 -23.23
C VAL A 156 -5.59 23.01 -23.02
N PRO A 157 -6.23 24.18 -23.23
CA PRO A 157 -5.69 25.48 -22.86
C PRO A 157 -5.74 25.69 -21.35
N ASP A 158 -6.67 25.01 -20.68
CA ASP A 158 -6.84 25.06 -19.25
C ASP A 158 -7.05 23.64 -18.70
N PHE A 159 -6.28 23.31 -17.68
CA PHE A 159 -6.31 22.00 -17.05
C PHE A 159 -7.70 21.78 -16.42
N VAL A 160 -8.10 20.52 -16.21
CA VAL A 160 -9.26 20.24 -15.35
C VAL A 160 -8.93 20.81 -13.97
N ARG A 161 -9.73 21.77 -13.52
CA ARG A 161 -9.48 22.49 -12.26
C ARG A 161 -10.08 21.74 -11.07
N GLY A 162 -9.58 22.05 -9.89
CA GLY A 162 -9.92 21.43 -8.62
C GLY A 162 -8.72 20.72 -8.00
N GLY A 163 -8.98 19.73 -7.15
CA GLY A 163 -7.94 19.01 -6.44
C GLY A 163 -8.46 17.70 -5.88
N ALA A 164 -7.54 16.81 -5.53
CA ALA A 164 -7.87 15.59 -4.80
C ALA A 164 -7.06 15.44 -3.52
N LEU A 165 -7.72 14.91 -2.50
CA LEU A 165 -7.16 14.42 -1.26
C LEU A 165 -7.47 12.93 -1.16
N PHE A 166 -6.42 12.15 -0.98
CA PHE A 166 -6.50 10.73 -0.67
C PHE A 166 -5.95 10.52 0.74
N ALA A 167 -6.71 9.83 1.59
CA ALA A 167 -6.23 9.41 2.89
C ALA A 167 -6.28 7.89 3.00
N ARG A 168 -5.12 7.29 3.24
CA ARG A 168 -5.01 5.87 3.59
C ARG A 168 -5.10 5.77 5.10
N VAL A 169 -6.15 5.14 5.60
CA VAL A 169 -6.35 4.85 7.03
C VAL A 169 -6.06 3.38 7.27
N SER A 170 -4.92 3.12 7.92
CA SER A 170 -4.44 1.80 8.31
C SER A 170 -4.85 1.51 9.75
N ILE A 171 -5.63 0.46 9.98
CA ILE A 171 -6.18 0.09 11.29
C ILE A 171 -5.50 -1.19 11.78
N PHE A 172 -4.83 -1.11 12.92
CA PHE A 172 -4.17 -2.23 13.58
C PHE A 172 -4.94 -2.63 14.84
N THR A 173 -5.42 -3.87 14.92
CA THR A 173 -6.14 -4.33 16.11
C THR A 173 -5.19 -4.60 17.27
N LYS A 174 -5.48 -4.02 18.44
CA LYS A 174 -4.81 -4.31 19.71
C LYS A 174 -5.20 -5.69 20.26
N ASP A 175 -6.41 -6.14 19.91
CA ASP A 175 -6.98 -7.40 20.38
C ASP A 175 -7.60 -8.20 19.22
N GLY A 176 -7.00 -9.37 18.92
CA GLY A 176 -7.49 -10.29 17.90
C GLY A 176 -8.91 -10.81 18.15
N THR A 177 -9.31 -10.95 19.41
CA THR A 177 -10.67 -11.40 19.79
C THR A 177 -11.74 -10.36 19.49
N LYS A 178 -11.33 -9.12 19.22
CA LYS A 178 -12.21 -7.99 18.90
C LYS A 178 -12.26 -7.66 17.41
N HIS A 179 -11.68 -8.50 16.54
CA HIS A 179 -11.69 -8.28 15.09
C HIS A 179 -13.09 -7.99 14.54
N HIS A 180 -14.08 -8.82 14.89
CA HIS A 180 -15.45 -8.64 14.40
C HIS A 180 -16.08 -7.32 14.88
N GLU A 181 -15.89 -6.97 16.15
CA GLU A 181 -16.39 -5.72 16.73
C GLU A 181 -15.72 -4.49 16.09
N VAL A 182 -14.41 -4.55 15.86
CA VAL A 182 -13.65 -3.50 15.17
C VAL A 182 -14.10 -3.36 13.72
N GLU A 183 -14.31 -4.46 13.00
CA GLU A 183 -14.75 -4.45 11.61
C GLU A 183 -16.14 -3.86 11.42
N GLN A 184 -17.11 -4.25 12.27
CA GLN A 184 -18.45 -3.67 12.27
C GLN A 184 -18.42 -2.17 12.62
N SER A 185 -17.63 -1.81 13.64
CA SER A 185 -17.48 -0.42 14.07
C SER A 185 -16.84 0.43 12.98
N ALA A 186 -15.83 -0.08 12.28
CA ALA A 186 -15.19 0.59 11.16
C ALA A 186 -16.20 0.83 10.02
N SER A 187 -16.95 -0.19 9.62
CA SER A 187 -17.97 -0.06 8.55
C SER A 187 -18.94 1.10 8.81
N VAL A 188 -19.39 1.27 10.06
CA VAL A 188 -20.25 2.40 10.47
C VAL A 188 -19.46 3.71 10.57
N ALA A 189 -18.27 3.70 11.15
CA ALA A 189 -17.46 4.90 11.37
C ALA A 189 -17.12 5.62 10.04
N PHE A 190 -16.75 4.87 9.00
CA PHE A 190 -16.36 5.45 7.71
C PHE A 190 -17.54 5.99 6.88
N THR A 191 -18.79 5.73 7.29
CA THR A 191 -19.96 6.39 6.67
C THR A 191 -19.98 7.91 6.90
N VAL A 192 -19.15 8.41 7.83
CA VAL A 192 -18.98 9.84 8.06
C VAL A 192 -18.40 10.56 6.84
N PHE A 193 -17.70 9.87 5.94
CA PHE A 193 -17.06 10.49 4.78
C PHE A 193 -18.04 10.62 3.60
N GLY A 194 -18.54 11.82 3.41
CA GLY A 194 -19.41 12.25 2.32
C GLY A 194 -19.73 13.74 2.48
N ALA A 195 -20.05 14.43 1.38
CA ALA A 195 -20.20 15.89 1.37
C ALA A 195 -21.23 16.40 2.40
N ASP A 196 -22.37 15.71 2.49
CA ASP A 196 -23.44 16.07 3.43
C ASP A 196 -23.48 15.19 4.69
N ALA A 197 -22.51 14.28 4.83
CA ALA A 197 -22.48 13.32 5.93
C ALA A 197 -22.06 14.02 7.23
N LYS A 198 -22.86 13.83 8.29
CA LYS A 198 -22.61 14.36 9.64
C LYS A 198 -22.25 13.24 10.61
N ALA A 199 -21.37 13.53 11.56
CA ALA A 199 -21.02 12.61 12.64
C ALA A 199 -22.19 12.47 13.64
N THR A 200 -23.12 11.56 13.34
CA THR A 200 -24.24 11.21 14.23
C THR A 200 -23.76 10.58 15.54
N ALA A 201 -24.63 10.46 16.54
CA ALA A 201 -24.31 9.79 17.79
C ALA A 201 -23.84 8.33 17.58
N SER A 202 -24.47 7.62 16.64
CA SER A 202 -24.09 6.24 16.26
C SER A 202 -22.67 6.19 15.70
N VAL A 203 -22.34 7.05 14.74
CA VAL A 203 -21.00 7.17 14.15
C VAL A 203 -19.95 7.47 15.22
N LYS A 204 -20.21 8.45 16.09
CA LYS A 204 -19.30 8.80 17.19
C LYS A 204 -19.08 7.64 18.16
N SER A 205 -20.12 6.86 18.43
CA SER A 205 -19.99 5.64 19.26
C SER A 205 -19.13 4.59 18.58
N SER A 206 -19.35 4.30 17.30
CA SER A 206 -18.55 3.33 16.54
C SER A 206 -17.08 3.74 16.42
N ILE A 207 -16.80 5.03 16.25
CA ILE A 207 -15.42 5.56 16.28
C ILE A 207 -14.75 5.26 17.62
N ARG A 208 -15.43 5.53 18.75
CA ARG A 208 -14.89 5.22 20.08
C ARG A 208 -14.65 3.72 20.28
N THR A 209 -15.59 2.87 19.87
CA THR A 209 -15.45 1.41 19.99
C THR A 209 -14.27 0.90 19.18
N MET A 210 -14.12 1.39 17.93
CA MET A 210 -12.99 1.07 17.07
C MET A 210 -11.67 1.50 17.75
N MET A 211 -11.51 2.78 18.10
CA MET A 211 -10.27 3.31 18.70
C MET A 211 -9.90 2.67 20.05
N LYS A 212 -10.90 2.20 20.82
CA LYS A 212 -10.66 1.45 22.05
C LYS A 212 -9.91 0.14 21.80
N HIS A 213 -10.16 -0.51 20.67
CA HIS A 213 -9.64 -1.84 20.34
C HIS A 213 -8.61 -1.85 19.19
N SER A 214 -8.31 -0.69 18.62
CA SER A 214 -7.32 -0.53 17.55
C SER A 214 -6.37 0.65 17.77
N GLU A 215 -5.27 0.64 17.03
CA GLU A 215 -4.43 1.78 16.69
C GLU A 215 -4.71 2.14 15.23
N MET A 216 -4.73 3.42 14.90
CA MET A 216 -4.92 3.90 13.53
C MET A 216 -3.68 4.67 13.09
N ARG A 217 -3.41 4.65 11.79
CA ARG A 217 -2.38 5.45 11.15
C ARG A 217 -2.95 6.04 9.87
N ILE A 218 -2.81 7.34 9.70
CA ILE A 218 -3.41 8.08 8.60
C ILE A 218 -2.30 8.70 7.75
N TYR A 219 -2.35 8.42 6.45
CA TYR A 219 -1.40 8.95 5.48
C TYR A 219 -2.15 9.75 4.42
N LEU A 220 -1.77 11.02 4.24
CA LEU A 220 -2.43 11.93 3.30
C LEU A 220 -1.61 12.07 2.02
N HIS A 221 -2.29 12.12 0.89
CA HIS A 221 -1.72 12.44 -0.40
C HIS A 221 -2.63 13.45 -1.13
N TYR A 222 -2.02 14.55 -1.58
CA TYR A 222 -2.72 15.63 -2.26
C TYR A 222 -2.31 15.68 -3.73
N VAL A 223 -3.28 15.94 -4.61
CA VAL A 223 -3.06 16.20 -6.04
C VAL A 223 -3.67 17.55 -6.39
N GLY A 224 -2.86 18.40 -7.03
CA GLY A 224 -3.26 19.74 -7.49
C GLY A 224 -3.19 20.86 -6.44
N ALA A 225 -3.29 20.52 -5.15
CA ALA A 225 -3.13 21.51 -4.09
C ALA A 225 -1.66 21.98 -4.00
N PRO A 226 -1.41 23.29 -3.81
CA PRO A 226 -0.06 23.85 -3.78
C PRO A 226 0.71 23.39 -2.53
N LEU A 227 2.04 23.38 -2.59
CA LEU A 227 2.91 22.86 -1.53
C LEU A 227 2.68 23.58 -0.19
N GLU A 228 2.37 24.87 -0.20
CA GLU A 228 2.09 25.66 1.00
C GLU A 228 0.84 25.13 1.73
N TYR A 229 -0.20 24.75 0.97
CA TYR A 229 -1.40 24.14 1.53
C TYR A 229 -1.10 22.76 2.13
N GLN A 230 -0.26 21.97 1.46
CA GLN A 230 0.13 20.64 1.92
C GLN A 230 0.97 20.71 3.20
N ALA A 231 1.96 21.60 3.24
CA ALA A 231 2.86 21.80 4.38
C ALA A 231 2.11 22.30 5.62
N GLY A 232 1.17 23.24 5.46
CA GLY A 232 0.36 23.78 6.55
C GLY A 232 -0.66 22.80 7.13
N ASN A 233 -0.98 21.72 6.41
CA ASN A 233 -1.96 20.72 6.83
C ASN A 233 -1.34 19.39 7.26
N GLY A 234 -0.02 19.25 7.21
CA GLY A 234 0.75 18.09 7.67
C GLY A 234 0.48 16.79 6.89
N THR A 235 1.49 15.94 6.79
CA THR A 235 1.41 14.60 6.15
C THR A 235 1.47 13.45 7.16
N ASP A 236 1.71 13.77 8.43
CA ASP A 236 1.93 12.82 9.54
C ASP A 236 1.22 13.38 10.77
N HIS A 237 0.14 12.73 11.18
CA HIS A 237 -0.68 13.18 12.31
C HIS A 237 -1.07 11.97 13.14
N ALA A 238 -0.48 11.83 14.33
CA ALA A 238 -0.93 10.92 15.38
C ALA A 238 -1.76 11.75 16.38
N TYR A 239 -3.06 11.48 16.48
CA TYR A 239 -3.97 12.25 17.31
C TYR A 239 -4.99 11.36 18.04
N ASP A 240 -5.40 11.77 19.24
CA ASP A 240 -6.31 11.00 20.11
C ASP A 240 -7.75 10.80 19.55
N ASN A 241 -8.13 11.49 18.47
CA ASN A 241 -9.43 11.37 17.78
C ASN A 241 -9.29 11.48 16.26
N GLU A 242 -8.30 10.76 15.73
CA GLU A 242 -7.79 10.76 14.36
C GLU A 242 -8.86 10.78 13.25
N LEU A 243 -9.96 10.02 13.37
CA LEU A 243 -10.92 9.89 12.26
C LEU A 243 -11.82 11.12 12.08
N LEU A 244 -12.23 11.77 13.18
CA LEU A 244 -13.06 12.98 13.09
C LEU A 244 -12.24 14.18 12.61
N GLN A 245 -10.98 14.26 13.00
CA GLN A 245 -10.08 15.29 12.48
C GLN A 245 -9.77 15.06 11.00
N LEU A 246 -9.65 13.80 10.56
CA LEU A 246 -9.57 13.49 9.14
C LEU A 246 -10.82 13.96 8.38
N LYS A 247 -12.02 13.80 8.97
CA LYS A 247 -13.26 14.35 8.40
C LYS A 247 -13.19 15.88 8.28
N ASP A 248 -12.80 16.57 9.34
CA ASP A 248 -12.67 18.04 9.33
C ASP A 248 -11.64 18.51 8.29
N ALA A 249 -10.50 17.81 8.17
CA ALA A 249 -9.48 18.09 7.17
C ALA A 249 -9.99 17.85 5.74
N ALA A 250 -10.75 16.78 5.52
CA ALA A 250 -11.35 16.44 4.24
C ALA A 250 -12.46 17.43 3.83
N ASP A 251 -13.30 17.87 4.78
CA ASP A 251 -14.33 18.90 4.54
C ASP A 251 -13.72 20.25 4.21
N ARG A 252 -12.67 20.64 4.94
CA ARG A 252 -11.91 21.85 4.64
C ARG A 252 -11.27 21.76 3.26
N PHE A 253 -10.65 20.63 2.93
CA PHE A 253 -10.10 20.42 1.59
C PHE A 253 -11.17 20.54 0.51
N LEU A 254 -12.35 19.93 0.71
CA LEU A 254 -13.48 20.05 -0.22
C LEU A 254 -13.86 21.52 -0.44
N SER A 255 -14.06 22.28 0.63
CA SER A 255 -14.40 23.71 0.57
C SER A 255 -13.33 24.52 -0.17
N GLU A 256 -12.06 24.29 0.10
CA GLU A 256 -10.94 24.99 -0.56
C GLU A 256 -10.81 24.61 -2.03
N ALA A 257 -10.85 23.32 -2.36
CA ALA A 257 -10.80 22.84 -3.75
C ALA A 257 -12.02 23.33 -4.56
N GLN A 258 -13.18 23.53 -3.92
CA GLN A 258 -14.37 24.14 -4.51
C GLN A 258 -14.28 25.66 -4.69
N ARG A 259 -13.27 26.34 -4.14
CA ARG A 259 -13.06 27.79 -4.32
C ARG A 259 -11.84 28.13 -5.16
N HIS A 260 -10.81 27.29 -5.10
CA HIS A 260 -9.56 27.51 -5.80
C HIS A 260 -9.58 27.01 -7.26
N GLU A 261 -8.58 27.47 -8.01
CA GLU A 261 -8.31 27.09 -9.41
C GLU A 261 -7.11 26.15 -9.52
N TRP A 262 -6.92 25.30 -8.52
CA TRP A 262 -5.90 24.26 -8.52
C TRP A 262 -6.04 23.36 -9.75
N LYS A 263 -4.94 22.77 -10.21
CA LYS A 263 -4.93 21.92 -11.42
C LYS A 263 -5.00 20.46 -11.00
N ARG A 264 -6.06 19.76 -11.43
CA ARG A 264 -6.33 18.36 -11.04
C ARG A 264 -5.91 17.36 -12.12
N PHE A 265 -6.24 17.61 -13.38
CA PHE A 265 -5.86 16.75 -14.51
C PHE A 265 -5.42 17.55 -15.74
N ALA A 266 -4.49 16.97 -16.49
CA ALA A 266 -4.29 17.30 -17.89
C ALA A 266 -5.17 16.39 -18.76
N ILE A 267 -5.75 16.94 -19.83
CA ILE A 267 -6.43 16.16 -20.85
C ILE A 267 -5.44 15.84 -21.96
N LEU A 268 -5.40 14.56 -22.34
CA LEU A 268 -4.52 14.04 -23.36
C LEU A 268 -5.28 13.76 -24.66
N GLU A 269 -4.61 14.04 -25.77
CA GLU A 269 -5.14 13.78 -27.11
C GLU A 269 -4.10 13.05 -27.98
N ARG A 270 -4.61 12.34 -28.99
CA ARG A 270 -3.81 11.62 -29.98
C ARG A 270 -3.32 12.57 -31.07
N TYR A 271 -2.06 12.46 -31.46
CA TYR A 271 -1.49 13.22 -32.59
C TYR A 271 -2.27 13.05 -33.90
N ALA A 272 -2.89 11.88 -34.12
CA ALA A 272 -3.75 11.64 -35.28
C ALA A 272 -4.95 12.60 -35.37
N ASN A 273 -5.35 13.21 -34.26
CA ASN A 273 -6.45 14.17 -34.20
C ASN A 273 -5.96 15.62 -34.37
N ALA A 274 -4.65 15.86 -34.46
CA ALA A 274 -4.06 17.19 -34.62
C ALA A 274 -3.89 17.59 -36.09
N PRO A 275 -4.56 18.66 -36.56
CA PRO A 275 -4.25 19.30 -37.84
C PRO A 275 -2.75 19.50 -38.03
N GLY A 276 -2.23 19.21 -39.22
CA GLY A 276 -0.79 19.29 -39.53
C GLY A 276 0.02 18.05 -39.18
N PHE A 277 -0.53 17.08 -38.43
CA PHE A 277 0.08 15.78 -38.26
C PHE A 277 -0.22 14.87 -39.46
N THR A 278 0.76 14.73 -40.35
CA THR A 278 0.67 13.91 -41.58
C THR A 278 1.52 12.65 -41.42
N HIS A 279 1.39 11.97 -40.28
CA HIS A 279 2.13 10.74 -39.95
C HIS A 279 3.67 10.88 -39.98
N GLN A 280 4.21 12.04 -39.57
CA GLN A 280 5.65 12.28 -39.53
C GLN A 280 6.40 11.29 -38.61
N PHE A 281 5.71 10.71 -37.64
CA PHE A 281 6.17 9.57 -36.85
C PHE A 281 4.99 8.69 -36.44
N LYS A 282 5.26 7.48 -35.95
CA LYS A 282 4.24 6.60 -35.35
C LYS A 282 4.31 6.72 -33.83
N PRO A 283 3.29 7.26 -33.12
CA PRO A 283 3.24 7.27 -31.67
C PRO A 283 3.46 5.87 -31.07
N LEU A 284 4.24 5.79 -29.98
CA LEU A 284 4.48 4.53 -29.28
C LEU A 284 3.17 4.00 -28.65
N ASP A 285 2.98 2.69 -28.74
CA ASP A 285 1.86 1.99 -28.10
C ASP A 285 2.36 1.30 -26.84
N TYR A 286 1.94 1.82 -25.69
CA TYR A 286 2.39 1.33 -24.39
C TYR A 286 1.44 0.31 -23.76
N SER A 287 0.41 -0.17 -24.47
CA SER A 287 -0.61 -1.05 -23.88
C SER A 287 0.01 -2.30 -23.24
N GLU A 288 0.89 -2.99 -23.96
CA GLU A 288 1.57 -4.18 -23.44
C GLU A 288 2.52 -3.87 -22.27
N ALA A 289 3.35 -2.83 -22.40
CA ALA A 289 4.24 -2.40 -21.33
C ALA A 289 3.46 -2.00 -20.07
N THR A 290 2.30 -1.37 -20.23
CA THR A 290 1.40 -0.98 -19.14
C THR A 290 0.87 -2.20 -18.40
N ASP A 291 0.30 -3.16 -19.14
CA ASP A 291 -0.27 -4.37 -18.56
C ASP A 291 0.78 -5.18 -17.79
N ARG A 292 1.98 -5.35 -18.36
CA ARG A 292 3.08 -6.07 -17.73
C ARG A 292 3.64 -5.36 -16.51
N SER A 293 3.72 -4.04 -16.55
CA SER A 293 4.21 -3.26 -15.39
C SER A 293 3.31 -3.41 -14.19
N TRP A 294 2.00 -3.62 -14.38
CA TRP A 294 1.10 -3.92 -13.26
C TRP A 294 1.43 -5.25 -12.59
N ALA A 295 1.86 -6.26 -13.34
CA ALA A 295 2.35 -7.51 -12.76
C ALA A 295 3.63 -7.28 -11.94
N PHE A 296 4.57 -6.48 -12.47
CA PHE A 296 5.86 -6.24 -11.81
C PHE A 296 5.80 -5.27 -10.63
N LEU A 297 4.80 -4.38 -10.61
CA LEU A 297 4.61 -3.42 -9.52
C LEU A 297 4.43 -4.13 -8.17
N GLY A 298 3.75 -5.27 -8.16
CA GLY A 298 3.61 -6.11 -6.97
C GLY A 298 4.97 -6.52 -6.43
N ASP A 299 5.79 -7.14 -7.27
CA ASP A 299 7.12 -7.61 -6.90
C ASP A 299 8.04 -6.46 -6.48
N PHE A 300 8.08 -5.40 -7.27
CA PHE A 300 8.85 -4.20 -6.98
C PHE A 300 8.49 -3.62 -5.60
N SER A 301 7.20 -3.49 -5.31
CA SER A 301 6.73 -2.98 -4.01
C SER A 301 7.10 -3.92 -2.85
N ASN A 302 7.07 -5.24 -3.07
CA ASN A 302 7.51 -6.21 -2.06
C ASN A 302 9.02 -6.11 -1.82
N TYR A 303 9.83 -5.95 -2.86
CA TYR A 303 11.28 -5.73 -2.72
C TYR A 303 11.61 -4.43 -1.96
N LEU A 304 10.84 -3.35 -2.17
CA LEU A 304 10.98 -2.13 -1.37
C LEU A 304 10.73 -2.40 0.12
N GLY A 305 9.66 -3.14 0.45
CA GLY A 305 9.39 -3.53 1.84
C GLY A 305 10.50 -4.41 2.42
N ILE A 306 10.98 -5.40 1.67
CA ILE A 306 12.10 -6.27 2.10
C ILE A 306 13.38 -5.45 2.34
N GLN A 307 13.69 -4.48 1.47
CA GLN A 307 14.82 -3.57 1.69
C GLN A 307 14.64 -2.73 2.96
N GLY A 308 13.42 -2.27 3.25
CA GLY A 308 13.07 -1.63 4.52
C GLY A 308 13.39 -2.52 5.72
N ILE A 309 12.99 -3.80 5.68
CA ILE A 309 13.31 -4.80 6.70
C ILE A 309 14.84 -4.93 6.88
N ILE A 310 15.59 -5.07 5.77
CA ILE A 310 17.05 -5.24 5.80
C ILE A 310 17.73 -4.08 6.52
N ARG A 311 17.29 -2.85 6.24
CA ARG A 311 17.87 -1.62 6.77
C ARG A 311 17.45 -1.32 8.21
N GLN A 312 16.27 -1.78 8.64
CA GLN A 312 15.78 -1.59 10.00
C GLN A 312 16.49 -2.50 11.02
N ILE A 313 16.85 -3.72 10.62
CA ILE A 313 17.50 -4.68 11.53
C ILE A 313 18.96 -4.27 11.73
N ALA A 314 19.37 -4.14 13.00
CA ALA A 314 20.74 -3.77 13.35
C ALA A 314 21.76 -4.78 12.75
N THR A 315 22.86 -4.26 12.19
CA THR A 315 23.88 -5.04 11.47
C THR A 315 24.40 -6.25 12.23
N TRP A 316 24.64 -6.13 13.53
CA TRP A 316 25.15 -7.21 14.38
C TRP A 316 24.16 -8.35 14.62
N ARG A 317 22.88 -8.19 14.25
CA ARG A 317 21.87 -9.25 14.31
C ARG A 317 21.85 -10.15 13.10
N TYR A 318 22.62 -9.85 12.06
CA TYR A 318 22.77 -10.78 10.95
C TYR A 318 23.80 -11.85 11.29
N VAL A 319 23.57 -13.08 10.82
CA VAL A 319 24.61 -14.12 10.78
C VAL A 319 25.67 -13.63 9.80
N GLY A 320 26.91 -13.44 10.28
CA GLY A 320 27.97 -12.75 9.52
C GLY A 320 27.98 -11.21 9.68
N GLY A 321 27.10 -10.66 10.53
CA GLY A 321 27.11 -9.25 10.92
C GLY A 321 26.84 -8.29 9.75
N ARG A 322 27.53 -7.14 9.76
CA ARG A 322 27.34 -6.06 8.77
C ARG A 322 27.51 -6.55 7.33
N GLN A 323 28.50 -7.40 7.07
CA GLN A 323 28.78 -7.88 5.72
C GLN A 323 27.54 -8.55 5.12
N LYS A 324 26.89 -9.47 5.85
CA LYS A 324 25.72 -10.16 5.34
C LYS A 324 24.52 -9.23 5.11
N ARG A 325 24.36 -8.20 5.97
CA ARG A 325 23.34 -7.16 5.77
C ARG A 325 23.62 -6.37 4.50
N ASP A 326 24.86 -5.93 4.30
CA ASP A 326 25.28 -5.11 3.15
C ASP A 326 25.15 -5.91 1.84
N GLU A 327 25.44 -7.22 1.84
CA GLU A 327 25.19 -8.14 0.70
C GLU A 327 23.71 -8.16 0.31
N LEU A 328 22.81 -8.42 1.26
CA LEU A 328 21.36 -8.47 1.02
C LEU A 328 20.79 -7.10 0.59
N ASP A 329 21.28 -6.00 1.18
CA ASP A 329 20.87 -4.64 0.83
C ASP A 329 21.30 -4.30 -0.61
N THR A 330 22.50 -4.72 -1.01
CA THR A 330 23.01 -4.57 -2.39
C THR A 330 22.17 -5.36 -3.37
N GLU A 331 21.93 -6.65 -3.11
CA GLU A 331 21.09 -7.50 -3.96
C GLU A 331 19.67 -6.94 -4.14
N SER A 332 19.07 -6.45 -3.06
CA SER A 332 17.76 -5.78 -3.11
C SER A 332 17.80 -4.48 -3.93
N SER A 333 18.89 -3.69 -3.80
CA SER A 333 19.07 -2.44 -4.52
C SER A 333 19.26 -2.66 -6.02
N ASP A 334 20.06 -3.66 -6.39
CA ASP A 334 20.31 -4.05 -7.77
C ASP A 334 19.02 -4.56 -8.44
N THR A 335 18.24 -5.38 -7.73
CA THR A 335 16.92 -5.85 -8.18
C THR A 335 15.95 -4.68 -8.43
N LEU A 336 15.86 -3.74 -7.48
CA LEU A 336 15.02 -2.55 -7.61
C LEU A 336 15.48 -1.63 -8.75
N ALA A 337 16.79 -1.46 -8.92
CA ALA A 337 17.38 -0.74 -10.06
C ALA A 337 17.04 -1.42 -11.39
N GLY A 338 17.09 -2.74 -11.41
CA GLY A 338 16.67 -3.59 -12.52
C GLY A 338 15.24 -3.36 -13.00
N TYR A 339 14.27 -3.41 -12.09
CA TYR A 339 12.87 -3.07 -12.40
C TYR A 339 12.73 -1.65 -12.98
N ARG A 340 13.45 -0.67 -12.41
CA ARG A 340 13.44 0.72 -12.91
C ARG A 340 14.05 0.84 -14.30
N SER A 341 15.14 0.13 -14.56
CA SER A 341 15.78 0.08 -15.89
C SER A 341 14.86 -0.54 -16.92
N TRP A 342 14.23 -1.68 -16.58
CA TRP A 342 13.24 -2.34 -17.45
C TRP A 342 12.10 -1.38 -17.82
N VAL A 343 11.52 -0.68 -16.84
CA VAL A 343 10.46 0.32 -17.09
C VAL A 343 10.97 1.48 -17.94
N ARG A 344 12.20 1.96 -17.72
CA ARG A 344 12.76 3.08 -18.50
C ARG A 344 13.00 2.70 -19.96
N GLU A 345 13.52 1.51 -20.20
CA GLU A 345 13.79 0.94 -21.54
C GLU A 345 12.47 0.79 -22.32
N HIS A 346 11.47 0.13 -21.73
CA HIS A 346 10.18 -0.11 -22.39
C HIS A 346 9.25 1.12 -22.37
N GLY A 347 9.56 2.13 -21.56
CA GLY A 347 8.92 3.44 -21.61
C GLY A 347 9.47 4.37 -22.70
N GLY A 348 10.50 3.93 -23.43
CA GLY A 348 11.12 4.66 -24.53
C GLY A 348 12.23 5.64 -24.13
N ARG A 349 12.42 5.95 -22.85
CA ARG A 349 13.46 6.94 -22.44
C ARG A 349 14.89 6.39 -22.43
N GLY A 350 15.13 5.15 -22.86
CA GLY A 350 16.47 4.59 -22.95
C GLY A 350 17.22 5.01 -24.22
N ARG A 351 18.22 5.92 -24.11
CA ARG A 351 19.46 5.68 -24.86
C ARG A 351 20.14 4.52 -24.16
N ALA A 352 20.49 3.46 -24.89
CA ALA A 352 21.32 2.38 -24.36
C ALA A 352 22.60 3.00 -23.78
N SER A 353 22.67 3.17 -22.46
CA SER A 353 23.91 3.51 -21.78
C SER A 353 24.65 2.20 -21.56
N PHE A 354 25.75 2.03 -22.28
CA PHE A 354 26.76 0.99 -22.05
C PHE A 354 27.09 0.88 -20.56
N ALA A 355 26.78 -0.25 -19.91
CA ALA A 355 27.53 -0.76 -18.75
C ALA A 355 27.12 -2.17 -18.29
N ASP A 356 25.88 -2.64 -18.52
CA ASP A 356 25.49 -3.98 -18.04
C ASP A 356 24.81 -4.79 -19.15
N SER A 357 25.57 -5.73 -19.71
CA SER A 357 25.21 -6.57 -20.86
C SER A 357 24.37 -7.80 -20.48
N SER A 358 23.78 -7.84 -19.28
CA SER A 358 23.01 -8.99 -18.80
C SER A 358 21.52 -8.96 -19.17
N ILE A 359 20.99 -7.80 -19.59
CA ILE A 359 19.61 -7.67 -20.12
C ILE A 359 19.72 -7.32 -21.60
N GLY A 360 19.59 -8.34 -22.46
CA GLY A 360 19.97 -8.33 -23.87
C GLY A 360 19.11 -7.47 -24.79
N CYS A 361 19.15 -6.15 -24.65
CA CYS A 361 18.52 -5.22 -25.59
C CYS A 361 19.57 -4.25 -26.17
N GLN A 362 20.37 -4.74 -27.13
CA GLN A 362 21.37 -3.95 -27.87
C GLN A 362 20.78 -3.04 -28.97
N ARG A 363 19.44 -2.93 -29.07
CA ARG A 363 18.71 -2.08 -30.03
C ARG A 363 17.57 -1.39 -29.29
N GLN A 364 17.16 -0.19 -29.71
CA GLN A 364 16.01 0.57 -29.18
C GLN A 364 14.86 -0.38 -28.80
N CYS A 365 14.68 -0.63 -27.50
CA CYS A 365 13.63 -1.52 -27.02
C CYS A 365 12.29 -0.83 -27.28
N SER A 366 11.45 -1.47 -28.08
CA SER A 366 10.09 -1.01 -28.27
C SER A 366 9.25 -1.45 -27.07
N PRO A 367 8.19 -0.72 -26.69
CA PRO A 367 7.20 -1.22 -25.73
C PRO A 367 6.64 -2.61 -26.08
N ARG A 368 6.70 -3.01 -27.36
CA ARG A 368 6.30 -4.32 -27.90
C ARG A 368 7.26 -5.47 -27.57
N ASP A 369 8.47 -5.15 -27.11
CA ASP A 369 9.50 -6.14 -26.74
C ASP A 369 9.44 -6.47 -25.24
N SER A 370 8.42 -5.96 -24.52
CA SER A 370 8.20 -6.18 -23.09
C SER A 370 7.87 -7.64 -22.71
N GLY A 371 7.90 -8.54 -23.69
CA GLY A 371 7.79 -10.00 -23.62
C GLY A 371 8.39 -10.69 -22.40
N GLN A 372 9.54 -10.20 -21.94
CA GLN A 372 10.36 -10.89 -20.94
C GLN A 372 10.24 -10.23 -19.57
N ARG A 373 9.87 -11.04 -18.57
CA ARG A 373 9.90 -10.64 -17.16
C ARG A 373 11.37 -10.42 -16.75
N PRO A 374 11.67 -9.36 -15.96
CA PRO A 374 12.99 -9.24 -15.37
C PRO A 374 13.35 -10.53 -14.59
N PRO A 375 14.55 -11.10 -14.75
CA PRO A 375 14.89 -12.43 -14.25
C PRO A 375 15.24 -12.43 -12.75
N TYR A 376 14.40 -11.79 -11.94
CA TYR A 376 14.62 -11.67 -10.50
C TYR A 376 13.87 -12.75 -9.73
N GLU A 377 14.43 -13.13 -8.58
CA GLU A 377 13.83 -14.10 -7.69
C GLU A 377 12.45 -13.61 -7.19
N ASP A 378 11.53 -14.54 -6.91
CA ASP A 378 10.26 -14.21 -6.28
C ASP A 378 10.51 -13.49 -4.93
N PRO A 379 9.87 -12.34 -4.67
CA PRO A 379 10.09 -11.58 -3.44
C PRO A 379 9.85 -12.40 -2.17
N SER A 380 8.97 -13.41 -2.20
CA SER A 380 8.69 -14.26 -1.03
C SER A 380 9.89 -15.14 -0.69
N VAL A 381 10.59 -15.63 -1.72
CA VAL A 381 11.81 -16.44 -1.55
C VAL A 381 12.92 -15.56 -1.01
N PHE A 382 13.16 -14.40 -1.62
CA PHE A 382 14.19 -13.46 -1.17
C PHE A 382 13.94 -12.98 0.27
N ARG A 383 12.69 -12.66 0.61
CA ARG A 383 12.28 -12.36 2.00
C ARG A 383 12.63 -13.50 2.95
N GLY A 384 12.43 -14.74 2.52
CA GLY A 384 12.81 -15.91 3.29
C GLY A 384 14.30 -15.97 3.56
N GLN A 385 15.12 -15.70 2.55
CA GLN A 385 16.59 -15.62 2.69
C GLN A 385 17.00 -14.55 3.70
N VAL A 386 16.40 -13.36 3.63
CA VAL A 386 16.64 -12.26 4.59
C VAL A 386 16.33 -12.70 6.02
N LEU A 387 15.15 -13.29 6.25
CA LEU A 387 14.73 -13.73 7.59
C LEU A 387 15.60 -14.87 8.14
N LEU A 388 16.07 -15.78 7.28
CA LEU A 388 17.00 -16.84 7.64
C LEU A 388 18.39 -16.31 8.01
N ALA A 389 18.82 -15.20 7.42
CA ALA A 389 20.07 -14.53 7.71
C ALA A 389 20.06 -13.75 9.03
N VAL A 390 18.91 -13.53 9.65
CA VAL A 390 18.81 -12.89 10.97
C VAL A 390 19.04 -13.94 12.07
N GLN A 391 19.92 -13.60 13.02
CA GLN A 391 20.24 -14.41 14.19
C GLN A 391 18.99 -14.70 15.01
N THR A 392 18.79 -15.97 15.33
CA THR A 392 17.78 -16.45 16.26
C THR A 392 18.43 -16.86 17.58
N THR A 393 17.62 -16.91 18.63
CA THR A 393 18.01 -17.39 19.95
C THR A 393 17.37 -18.76 20.19
N PRO A 394 18.12 -19.74 20.73
CA PRO A 394 17.55 -21.01 21.13
C PRO A 394 16.66 -20.82 22.36
N TYR A 395 15.50 -21.46 22.33
CA TYR A 395 14.59 -21.57 23.45
C TYR A 395 14.16 -23.02 23.62
N ILE A 396 13.72 -23.34 24.83
CA ILE A 396 13.27 -24.64 25.26
C ILE A 396 11.81 -24.49 25.67
N ALA A 397 10.91 -25.09 24.89
CA ALA A 397 9.56 -25.35 25.34
C ALA A 397 9.62 -26.44 26.41
N GLN A 398 9.02 -26.20 27.55
CA GLN A 398 9.16 -27.05 28.73
C GLN A 398 7.88 -27.07 29.55
N GLN A 399 7.67 -28.18 30.25
CA GLN A 399 6.53 -28.42 31.12
C GLN A 399 6.98 -28.43 32.59
N LEU A 400 6.28 -27.69 33.44
CA LEU A 400 6.55 -27.62 34.87
C LEU A 400 5.36 -28.17 35.67
N SER A 401 5.65 -28.99 36.68
CA SER A 401 4.66 -29.48 37.64
C SER A 401 4.30 -28.38 38.65
N LEU A 402 3.00 -28.18 38.89
CA LEU A 402 2.49 -27.16 39.82
C LEU A 402 2.26 -27.73 41.22
N ALA A 403 2.42 -26.91 42.27
CA ALA A 403 2.29 -27.33 43.66
C ALA A 403 0.88 -27.85 44.02
N GLY A 404 -0.16 -27.34 43.35
CA GLY A 404 -1.56 -27.77 43.53
C GLY A 404 -1.95 -29.02 42.75
N GLY A 405 -0.99 -29.69 42.08
CA GLY A 405 -1.25 -30.75 41.12
C GLY A 405 -1.54 -30.20 39.70
N GLY A 406 -1.11 -30.94 38.68
CA GLY A 406 -1.20 -30.53 37.27
C GLY A 406 0.11 -29.96 36.72
N THR A 407 0.08 -29.53 35.46
CA THR A 407 1.25 -29.03 34.74
C THR A 407 0.96 -27.75 33.99
N THR A 408 2.00 -26.96 33.72
CA THR A 408 1.97 -25.82 32.81
C THR A 408 3.15 -25.83 31.86
N ASP A 409 2.92 -25.42 30.63
CA ASP A 409 3.94 -25.31 29.61
C ASP A 409 4.33 -23.85 29.40
N PHE A 410 5.61 -23.59 29.18
CA PHE A 410 6.13 -22.29 28.77
C PHE A 410 7.42 -22.45 27.99
N VAL A 411 7.90 -21.35 27.40
CA VAL A 411 9.14 -21.32 26.60
C VAL A 411 10.15 -20.45 27.30
N ASP A 412 11.39 -20.89 27.48
CA ASP A 412 12.47 -20.04 28.04
C ASP A 412 13.83 -20.41 27.45
N LYS A 413 14.84 -19.55 27.60
CA LYS A 413 16.22 -19.79 27.13
C LYS A 413 16.94 -20.87 27.94
N ILE A 414 16.44 -21.16 29.15
CA ILE A 414 17.00 -22.16 30.07
C ILE A 414 15.95 -23.21 30.43
N LEU A 415 16.38 -24.44 30.68
CA LEU A 415 15.53 -25.47 31.26
C LEU A 415 15.47 -25.26 32.78
N HIS A 416 14.28 -24.99 33.30
CA HIS A 416 14.08 -24.73 34.72
C HIS A 416 14.19 -26.01 35.55
N PRO A 417 14.68 -25.94 36.79
CA PRO A 417 14.73 -27.10 37.68
C PRO A 417 13.35 -27.74 37.86
N GLY A 418 13.28 -29.06 37.71
CA GLY A 418 12.02 -29.82 37.82
C GLY A 418 11.10 -29.72 36.61
N ALA A 419 11.50 -29.02 35.54
CA ALA A 419 10.76 -28.98 34.29
C ALA A 419 11.18 -30.13 33.35
N THR A 420 10.23 -30.68 32.61
CA THR A 420 10.46 -31.64 31.52
C THR A 420 10.54 -30.88 30.20
N LYS A 421 11.61 -31.10 29.45
CA LYS A 421 11.78 -30.52 28.11
C LYS A 421 10.76 -31.12 27.13
N LEU A 422 10.07 -30.27 26.39
CA LEU A 422 9.10 -30.65 25.36
C LEU A 422 9.73 -30.59 23.97
N LEU A 423 10.27 -29.45 23.57
CA LEU A 423 10.99 -29.28 22.30
C LEU A 423 11.96 -28.09 22.33
N ASP A 424 12.95 -28.12 21.44
CA ASP A 424 13.81 -26.97 21.15
C ASP A 424 13.21 -26.15 20.01
N ILE A 425 13.24 -24.83 20.16
CA ILE A 425 12.79 -23.90 19.12
C ILE A 425 13.77 -22.76 18.96
N ARG A 426 13.78 -22.17 17.77
CA ARG A 426 14.49 -20.92 17.50
C ARG A 426 13.51 -19.81 17.18
N ALA A 427 13.67 -18.72 17.92
CA ALA A 427 12.87 -17.51 17.78
C ALA A 427 13.74 -16.28 17.98
N TYR A 428 13.20 -15.09 17.72
CA TYR A 428 13.92 -13.85 18.01
C TYR A 428 13.74 -13.48 19.48
N ASP A 429 14.76 -12.85 20.08
CA ASP A 429 14.79 -12.47 21.50
C ASP A 429 14.41 -11.02 21.76
N ARG A 430 14.05 -10.27 20.71
CA ARG A 430 13.62 -8.88 20.79
C ARG A 430 12.78 -8.46 19.61
N GLU A 431 12.18 -7.29 19.76
CA GLU A 431 11.45 -6.59 18.71
C GLU A 431 12.37 -6.12 17.59
N GLY A 432 11.78 -5.83 16.43
CA GLY A 432 12.48 -5.27 15.27
C GLY A 432 12.62 -6.24 14.09
N VAL A 433 12.04 -7.43 14.17
CA VAL A 433 11.90 -8.32 12.99
C VAL A 433 10.45 -8.26 12.49
N PRO A 434 10.18 -7.62 11.34
CA PRO A 434 8.83 -7.48 10.80
C PRO A 434 8.14 -8.81 10.52
N GLY A 435 6.84 -8.87 10.77
CA GLY A 435 6.05 -10.11 10.69
C GLY A 435 6.07 -10.97 11.97
N THR A 436 6.85 -10.57 12.97
CA THR A 436 6.86 -11.24 14.28
C THR A 436 5.88 -10.59 15.27
N ILE A 437 5.45 -11.39 16.25
CA ILE A 437 4.61 -11.00 17.38
C ILE A 437 5.37 -11.32 18.66
N ASN A 438 5.29 -10.42 19.65
CA ASN A 438 5.77 -10.71 20.99
C ASN A 438 4.83 -11.71 21.67
N VAL A 439 5.36 -12.88 22.02
CA VAL A 439 4.71 -13.94 22.80
C VAL A 439 5.28 -13.89 24.21
N ILE A 440 4.43 -13.60 25.19
CA ILE A 440 4.83 -13.37 26.59
C ILE A 440 4.23 -14.47 27.46
N PHE A 441 5.06 -15.17 28.22
CA PHE A 441 4.65 -16.08 29.29
C PHE A 441 4.79 -15.36 30.63
N ALA A 442 3.75 -15.37 31.45
CA ALA A 442 3.72 -14.68 32.73
C ALA A 442 3.15 -15.55 33.86
N LYS A 443 3.67 -15.37 35.07
CA LYS A 443 3.24 -16.05 36.30
C LYS A 443 2.65 -15.03 37.28
N LYS A 444 1.60 -15.41 38.00
CA LYS A 444 1.06 -14.59 39.10
C LYS A 444 2.00 -14.64 40.32
N TRP A 445 2.24 -13.51 41.01
CA TRP A 445 3.28 -13.40 42.05
C TRP A 445 3.22 -14.49 43.14
N ASP A 446 2.00 -14.77 43.64
CA ASP A 446 1.81 -15.58 44.85
C ASP A 446 1.02 -16.88 44.59
N VAL A 447 0.87 -17.27 43.32
CA VAL A 447 0.07 -18.44 42.95
C VAL A 447 0.65 -19.13 41.73
N ASP A 448 0.50 -20.45 41.68
CA ASP A 448 0.84 -21.29 40.53
C ASP A 448 -0.18 -21.12 39.40
N LYS A 449 -0.25 -19.90 38.87
CA LYS A 449 -1.11 -19.52 37.77
C LYS A 449 -0.29 -18.86 36.68
N TYR A 450 -0.42 -19.40 35.48
CA TYR A 450 0.34 -18.99 34.32
C TYR A 450 -0.59 -18.51 33.21
N ILE A 451 -0.13 -17.51 32.45
CA ILE A 451 -0.83 -16.99 31.27
C ILE A 451 0.17 -16.80 30.12
N CYS A 452 -0.33 -16.98 28.89
CA CYS A 452 0.43 -16.69 27.68
C CYS A 452 -0.35 -15.65 26.86
N MET A 453 0.33 -14.61 26.37
CA MET A 453 -0.30 -13.46 25.73
C MET A 453 0.48 -13.03 24.49
N ARG A 454 -0.20 -12.31 23.59
CA ARG A 454 0.42 -11.65 22.42
C ARG A 454 0.26 -10.15 22.53
N LYS A 455 1.33 -9.38 22.31
CA LYS A 455 1.30 -7.91 22.14
C LYS A 455 0.51 -7.13 23.23
N ARG A 456 0.38 -7.67 24.45
CA ARG A 456 -0.36 -7.02 25.55
C ARG A 456 0.55 -6.70 26.73
N PRO A 457 0.35 -5.57 27.43
CA PRO A 457 0.98 -5.36 28.73
C PRO A 457 0.53 -6.45 29.70
N VAL A 458 1.44 -6.85 30.57
CA VAL A 458 1.18 -7.89 31.57
C VAL A 458 0.14 -7.38 32.57
N PRO A 459 -0.93 -8.15 32.86
CA PRO A 459 -1.95 -7.74 33.81
C PRO A 459 -1.38 -7.46 35.21
N PRO A 460 -1.97 -6.52 35.99
CA PRO A 460 -1.57 -6.30 37.37
C PRO A 460 -1.56 -7.61 38.17
N GLY A 461 -0.52 -7.81 38.98
CA GLY A 461 -0.33 -9.03 39.77
C GLY A 461 0.34 -10.19 39.02
N TYR A 462 0.72 -10.02 37.75
CA TYR A 462 1.55 -10.96 37.01
C TYR A 462 2.96 -10.41 36.77
N ARG A 463 3.94 -11.31 36.69
CA ARG A 463 5.32 -11.03 36.27
C ARG A 463 5.66 -11.81 35.03
N VAL A 464 6.44 -11.20 34.13
CA VAL A 464 7.00 -11.90 32.97
C VAL A 464 7.91 -13.01 33.46
N VAL A 465 7.67 -14.24 32.99
CA VAL A 465 8.59 -15.37 33.14
C VAL A 465 9.57 -15.34 31.99
N SER A 466 9.05 -15.23 30.77
CA SER A 466 9.83 -15.21 29.54
C SER A 466 9.04 -14.56 28.41
N GLN A 467 9.76 -14.13 27.37
CA GLN A 467 9.17 -13.61 26.15
C GLN A 467 10.04 -13.93 24.94
N LEU A 468 9.40 -14.08 23.79
CA LEU A 468 10.07 -14.26 22.50
C LEU A 468 9.27 -13.60 21.38
N TRP A 469 9.93 -13.39 20.24
CA TRP A 469 9.32 -12.87 19.02
C TRP A 469 9.26 -13.99 17.99
N ALA A 470 8.03 -14.40 17.65
CA ALA A 470 7.73 -15.50 16.74
C ALA A 470 6.81 -15.03 15.61
N PHE A 471 6.74 -15.76 14.50
CA PHE A 471 5.91 -15.35 13.37
C PHE A 471 4.42 -15.57 13.65
N LYS A 472 3.59 -14.65 13.12
CA LYS A 472 2.12 -14.74 13.21
C LYS A 472 1.53 -15.79 12.25
N ASP A 473 2.22 -16.05 11.16
CA ASP A 473 1.87 -16.99 10.09
C ASP A 473 3.11 -17.82 9.69
N THR A 474 3.01 -18.59 8.60
CA THR A 474 4.10 -19.45 8.10
C THR A 474 5.33 -18.69 7.60
N GLY A 475 5.37 -17.35 7.69
CA GLY A 475 6.57 -16.57 7.44
C GLY A 475 7.14 -16.75 6.03
N GLY A 476 6.31 -17.11 5.05
CA GLY A 476 6.75 -17.41 3.68
C GLY A 476 7.56 -18.71 3.55
N GLY A 477 7.37 -19.69 4.44
CA GLY A 477 8.08 -20.98 4.40
C GLY A 477 9.39 -21.02 5.21
N VAL A 478 9.72 -19.93 5.91
CA VAL A 478 10.91 -19.83 6.78
C VAL A 478 10.78 -20.65 8.06
N VAL A 479 9.54 -20.84 8.53
CA VAL A 479 9.21 -21.60 9.74
C VAL A 479 8.69 -22.98 9.36
N ASN A 480 9.12 -23.96 10.13
CA ASN A 480 8.75 -25.37 9.97
C ASN A 480 8.04 -25.93 11.19
N GLU A 481 7.89 -25.14 12.27
CA GLU A 481 7.18 -25.54 13.48
C GLU A 481 6.02 -24.59 13.79
N THR A 482 4.87 -25.17 14.13
CA THR A 482 3.69 -24.44 14.58
C THR A 482 3.37 -24.84 16.00
N ILE A 483 3.31 -23.86 16.91
CA ILE A 483 2.95 -24.06 18.30
C ILE A 483 1.56 -23.49 18.54
N GLU A 484 0.63 -24.36 18.93
CA GLU A 484 -0.69 -23.97 19.41
C GLU A 484 -0.66 -23.79 20.93
N VAL A 485 -1.13 -22.62 21.38
CA VAL A 485 -1.27 -22.27 22.79
C VAL A 485 -2.70 -22.52 23.23
N VAL A 486 -2.86 -23.46 24.17
CA VAL A 486 -4.16 -23.82 24.73
C VAL A 486 -4.21 -23.36 26.18
N SER A 487 -5.26 -22.60 26.53
CA SER A 487 -5.53 -22.33 27.94
C SER A 487 -6.30 -23.49 28.55
N MET A 488 -5.92 -23.87 29.77
CA MET A 488 -6.69 -24.75 30.64
C MET A 488 -7.25 -23.95 31.84
N PRO A 489 -8.39 -23.25 31.68
CA PRO A 489 -8.89 -22.33 32.71
C PRO A 489 -9.14 -22.97 34.06
N ARG A 490 -9.59 -24.24 34.06
CA ARG A 490 -9.83 -25.02 35.29
C ARG A 490 -8.55 -25.38 36.05
N LEU A 491 -7.43 -25.48 35.34
CA LEU A 491 -6.12 -25.81 35.91
C LEU A 491 -5.24 -24.57 36.06
N SER A 492 -5.72 -23.38 35.66
CA SER A 492 -4.97 -22.13 35.68
C SER A 492 -3.59 -22.23 34.99
N SER A 493 -3.50 -23.08 33.96
CA SER A 493 -2.26 -23.43 33.27
C SER A 493 -2.38 -23.31 31.75
N ILE A 494 -1.22 -23.40 31.09
CA ILE A 494 -1.06 -23.34 29.63
C ILE A 494 -0.57 -24.71 29.16
N GLU A 495 -1.01 -25.12 27.98
CA GLU A 495 -0.46 -26.27 27.25
C GLU A 495 0.05 -25.81 25.87
N LEU A 496 1.23 -26.29 25.48
CA LEU A 496 1.85 -26.02 24.18
C LEU A 496 1.78 -27.27 23.30
N ARG A 497 1.14 -27.17 22.13
CA ARG A 497 0.99 -28.30 21.18
C ARG A 497 1.74 -28.03 19.88
N PRO A 498 2.86 -28.71 19.61
CA PRO A 498 3.49 -28.70 18.29
C PRO A 498 2.62 -29.44 17.27
N SER A 499 2.56 -28.93 16.03
CA SER A 499 1.68 -29.50 14.98
C SER A 499 2.31 -30.66 14.20
N ALA A 500 3.58 -30.98 14.40
CA ALA A 500 4.26 -32.09 13.72
C ALA A 500 4.70 -33.20 14.69
N GLY A 501 4.07 -34.37 14.57
CA GLY A 501 4.65 -35.67 14.90
C GLY A 501 4.98 -36.01 16.36
N VAL A 502 3.97 -36.25 17.21
CA VAL A 502 4.09 -37.20 18.33
C VAL A 502 2.89 -38.16 18.30
N PRO A 503 3.09 -39.49 18.43
CA PRO A 503 2.01 -40.48 18.39
C PRO A 503 1.02 -40.28 19.53
N ASN A 504 -0.25 -40.59 19.28
CA ASN A 504 -1.35 -40.65 20.24
C ASN A 504 -0.91 -41.11 21.64
N GLY A 505 -0.65 -40.14 22.52
CA GLY A 505 -0.77 -40.35 23.96
C GLY A 505 -2.26 -40.45 24.34
N PRO A 506 -2.60 -41.14 25.44
CA PRO A 506 -3.99 -41.45 25.77
C PRO A 506 -4.82 -40.17 25.83
N GLU A 507 -5.98 -40.18 25.14
CA GLU A 507 -6.97 -39.10 25.15
C GLU A 507 -7.23 -38.65 26.60
N ARG A 508 -6.62 -37.53 26.98
CA ARG A 508 -6.88 -36.91 28.28
C ARG A 508 -8.25 -36.25 28.20
N ARG A 509 -9.16 -36.74 29.05
CA ARG A 509 -10.56 -36.31 29.23
C ARG A 509 -10.78 -34.82 28.92
N ALA A 510 -11.84 -34.57 28.15
CA ALA A 510 -12.31 -33.26 27.73
C ALA A 510 -12.65 -32.30 28.90
N THR A 511 -11.64 -31.66 29.47
CA THR A 511 -11.80 -30.34 30.09
C THR A 511 -12.05 -29.32 28.98
N LYS A 512 -12.97 -28.37 29.22
CA LYS A 512 -13.32 -27.28 28.29
C LYS A 512 -12.06 -26.47 27.95
N GLN A 513 -11.38 -26.84 26.88
CA GLN A 513 -10.17 -26.20 26.35
C GLN A 513 -10.57 -24.95 25.56
N VAL A 514 -9.78 -23.88 25.68
CA VAL A 514 -9.97 -22.68 24.87
C VAL A 514 -8.68 -22.45 24.10
N ASN A 515 -8.75 -22.67 22.79
CA ASN A 515 -7.64 -22.35 21.88
C ASN A 515 -7.42 -20.83 21.94
N MET A 516 -6.23 -20.41 22.38
CA MET A 516 -5.94 -18.99 22.51
C MET A 516 -5.40 -18.43 21.19
N PHE A 517 -4.32 -19.01 20.68
CA PHE A 517 -3.69 -18.61 19.43
C PHE A 517 -2.60 -19.61 19.00
N LYS A 518 -2.12 -19.44 17.76
CA LYS A 518 -0.95 -20.13 17.22
C LYS A 518 0.18 -19.13 16.97
N PHE A 519 1.42 -19.61 17.05
CA PHE A 519 2.60 -18.88 16.61
C PHE A 519 3.58 -19.84 15.94
N TYR A 520 4.44 -19.32 15.08
CA TYR A 520 5.30 -20.11 14.21
C TYR A 520 6.77 -19.80 14.47
N VAL A 521 7.57 -20.85 14.56
CA VAL A 521 8.99 -20.79 14.93
C VAL A 521 9.81 -21.71 14.05
N ARG A 522 11.12 -21.52 14.08
CA ARG A 522 12.06 -22.44 13.44
C ARG A 522 12.32 -23.60 14.41
N ALA A 523 12.39 -24.83 13.90
CA ALA A 523 12.85 -25.98 14.65
C ALA A 523 14.26 -25.72 15.21
N GLY A 524 14.46 -26.14 16.46
CA GLY A 524 15.67 -26.00 17.27
C GLY A 524 16.92 -26.62 16.69
#